data_AF-A0AB39UBZ1-F1
#
_entry.id   AF-A0AB39UBZ1-F1
#
_cell.length_a   1.000
_cell.length_b   1.000
_cell.length_c   1.000
_cell.angle_alpha   90.00
_cell.angle_beta   90.00
_cell.angle_gamma   90.00
#
_symmetry.space_group_name_H-M   'P 1'
#
loop_
_entity.id
_entity.type
_entity.pdbx_description
1 polymer ?
#
loop_
_entity_poly.entity_id
_entity_poly.type
_entity_poly.pdbx_seq_one_letter_code
_entity_poly.pdbx_strand_id
1 'polypeptide(L)'
;MIALGKAQATFVAGMSTGWSGNMGFPMPNPWQYNQIKETTGTFAGVNFAVDHDAVSANAEAINLSSVTPPPTEKDGGNSATGFDIVYQWTISAEAESERAISSGNTILTPVANYVGFLPDFILGWLRKPQYWNASNSAAMWQVYTPETSTDANETEARGLCEAALVTPGTGPPTVDMSLRDVPHMAATCLGYRDWGVDTTVNKYGLGDLGGWALDLLQIWGFYTKKDGGADPSSWMVEHVGIVNDSQGFPYADVLADADGWLLAHTMSENTSGLALSDAMRSVYQQNGDARISRFYQERFGSSADNLSAAYQPLMDGIDVGPITNFPLSMDLPKLAAGGESGTTSNFPMPTKAQADICARAYAAFIANPHH
;
A
#
# COMPACT_ATOMS: atom_id res chain seq x y z
N MET A 1 25.01 5.27 -31.80
CA MET A 1 23.97 5.44 -30.76
C MET A 1 24.45 6.38 -29.67
N ILE A 2 25.50 6.05 -28.91
CA ILE A 2 26.07 6.95 -27.89
C ILE A 2 26.56 8.29 -28.49
N ALA A 3 27.42 8.25 -29.51
CA ALA A 3 27.93 9.47 -30.16
C ALA A 3 26.86 10.33 -30.86
N LEU A 4 25.64 9.78 -31.04
CA LEU A 4 24.49 10.50 -31.61
C LEU A 4 23.52 10.97 -30.52
N GLY A 5 23.87 10.83 -29.22
CA GLY A 5 23.02 11.18 -28.09
C GLY A 5 21.77 10.29 -27.90
N LYS A 6 21.69 9.16 -28.61
CA LYS A 6 20.51 8.26 -28.60
C LYS A 6 20.60 7.12 -27.58
N ALA A 7 21.71 7.02 -26.86
CA ALA A 7 21.93 6.05 -25.80
C ALA A 7 22.85 6.65 -24.74
N GLN A 8 22.53 6.43 -23.47
CA GLN A 8 23.36 6.87 -22.34
C GLN A 8 24.44 5.84 -22.00
N ALA A 9 24.17 4.56 -22.25
CA ALA A 9 25.15 3.52 -22.05
C ALA A 9 25.12 2.36 -23.06
N THR A 10 26.18 1.55 -23.08
CA THR A 10 26.25 0.29 -23.85
C THR A 10 26.66 -0.89 -22.98
N PHE A 11 25.78 -1.89 -22.94
CA PHE A 11 26.01 -3.21 -22.36
C PHE A 11 26.18 -4.24 -23.49
N VAL A 12 27.19 -5.09 -23.39
CA VAL A 12 27.45 -6.16 -24.36
C VAL A 12 27.36 -7.52 -23.69
N ALA A 13 26.42 -8.35 -24.17
CA ALA A 13 26.26 -9.74 -23.76
C ALA A 13 27.30 -10.63 -24.47
N GLY A 14 28.58 -10.49 -24.10
CA GLY A 14 29.71 -11.16 -24.75
C GLY A 14 29.60 -12.69 -24.74
N MET A 15 29.11 -13.25 -23.62
CA MET A 15 28.90 -14.70 -23.45
C MET A 15 27.77 -15.25 -24.33
N SER A 16 26.65 -14.54 -24.48
CA SER A 16 25.48 -15.00 -25.25
C SER A 16 25.70 -14.99 -26.77
N THR A 17 26.76 -14.34 -27.25
CA THR A 17 27.06 -14.18 -28.68
C THR A 17 28.28 -14.99 -29.14
N GLY A 18 28.86 -15.82 -28.26
CA GLY A 18 30.04 -16.62 -28.57
C GLY A 18 31.33 -15.80 -28.71
N TRP A 19 31.33 -14.55 -28.23
CA TRP A 19 32.52 -13.72 -28.17
C TRP A 19 33.38 -14.19 -27.00
N SER A 20 34.58 -14.69 -27.27
CA SER A 20 35.51 -15.12 -26.23
C SER A 20 35.90 -13.91 -25.39
N GLY A 21 35.25 -13.75 -24.23
CA GLY A 21 35.49 -12.69 -23.28
C GLY A 21 36.99 -12.41 -23.15
N ASN A 22 37.36 -11.18 -23.52
CA ASN A 22 38.68 -10.58 -23.38
C ASN A 22 39.87 -11.58 -23.34
N MET A 23 40.36 -12.01 -24.50
CA MET A 23 41.64 -12.73 -24.66
C MET A 23 42.89 -11.87 -24.33
N GLY A 24 42.78 -10.91 -23.40
CA GLY A 24 43.80 -9.92 -23.06
C GLY A 24 43.72 -8.58 -23.82
N PHE A 25 42.69 -8.37 -24.64
CA PHE A 25 42.43 -7.11 -25.34
C PHE A 25 41.67 -6.08 -24.49
N PRO A 26 42.02 -4.79 -24.56
CA PRO A 26 41.25 -3.75 -23.89
C PRO A 26 39.81 -3.69 -24.44
N MET A 27 38.87 -3.33 -23.56
CA MET A 27 37.46 -3.21 -23.92
C MET A 27 37.28 -2.13 -25.02
N PRO A 28 36.60 -2.43 -26.15
CA PRO A 28 36.42 -1.46 -27.23
C PRO A 28 35.65 -0.20 -26.81
N ASN A 29 36.05 0.96 -27.31
CA ASN A 29 35.23 2.18 -27.20
C ASN A 29 34.04 2.06 -28.18
N PRO A 30 32.76 2.29 -27.78
CA PRO A 30 32.28 2.92 -26.54
C PRO A 30 31.67 1.98 -25.49
N TRP A 31 32.08 0.71 -25.45
CA TRP A 31 31.52 -0.26 -24.51
C TRP A 31 31.77 0.17 -23.07
N GLN A 32 30.72 0.10 -22.27
CA GLN A 32 30.76 0.47 -20.86
C GLN A 32 30.64 -0.75 -19.95
N TYR A 33 29.85 -1.74 -20.35
CA TYR A 33 29.67 -2.99 -19.62
C TYR A 33 29.80 -4.17 -20.59
N ASN A 34 30.48 -5.23 -20.18
CA ASN A 34 30.63 -6.44 -20.99
C ASN A 34 30.53 -7.69 -20.12
N GLN A 35 29.57 -8.57 -20.41
CA GLN A 35 29.45 -9.87 -19.79
C GLN A 35 30.60 -10.77 -20.25
N ILE A 36 31.47 -11.15 -19.32
CA ILE A 36 32.71 -11.89 -19.61
C ILE A 36 32.69 -13.33 -19.09
N LYS A 37 31.77 -13.64 -18.18
CA LYS A 37 31.68 -14.95 -17.56
C LYS A 37 30.27 -15.20 -17.07
N GLU A 38 29.78 -16.41 -17.27
CA GLU A 38 28.61 -16.93 -16.54
C GLU A 38 29.13 -17.84 -15.43
N THR A 39 28.62 -17.64 -14.24
CA THR A 39 28.85 -18.49 -13.07
C THR A 39 27.53 -19.12 -12.66
N THR A 40 27.58 -20.17 -11.86
CA THR A 40 26.36 -20.75 -11.29
C THR A 40 26.18 -20.22 -9.87
N GLY A 41 25.07 -19.52 -9.65
CA GLY A 41 24.57 -19.22 -8.32
C GLY A 41 23.65 -20.33 -7.85
N THR A 42 23.62 -20.57 -6.54
CA THR A 42 22.64 -21.46 -5.90
C THR A 42 21.88 -20.66 -4.86
N PHE A 43 20.56 -20.58 -5.02
CA PHE A 43 19.67 -19.94 -4.04
C PHE A 43 18.49 -20.87 -3.76
N ALA A 44 18.23 -21.14 -2.47
CA ALA A 44 17.19 -22.07 -2.03
C ALA A 44 17.23 -23.45 -2.73
N GLY A 45 18.43 -23.96 -3.05
CA GLY A 45 18.61 -25.25 -3.73
C GLY A 45 18.35 -25.23 -5.24
N VAL A 46 17.98 -24.09 -5.81
CA VAL A 46 17.84 -23.89 -7.26
C VAL A 46 19.12 -23.28 -7.81
N ASN A 47 19.65 -23.89 -8.87
CA ASN A 47 20.80 -23.36 -9.59
C ASN A 47 20.31 -22.41 -10.69
N PHE A 48 20.96 -21.27 -10.81
CA PHE A 48 20.70 -20.28 -11.85
C PHE A 48 22.01 -19.67 -12.37
N ALA A 49 21.97 -19.17 -13.59
CA ALA A 49 23.09 -18.45 -14.20
C ALA A 49 23.25 -17.08 -13.53
N VAL A 50 24.48 -16.76 -13.14
CA VAL A 50 24.89 -15.45 -12.60
C VAL A 50 25.93 -14.87 -13.54
N ASP A 51 25.55 -13.74 -14.13
CA ASP A 51 26.39 -13.01 -15.08
C ASP A 51 27.44 -12.18 -14.35
N HIS A 52 28.69 -12.37 -14.75
CA HIS A 52 29.83 -11.58 -14.30
C HIS A 52 30.22 -10.62 -15.41
N ASP A 53 29.98 -9.34 -15.14
CA ASP A 53 30.25 -8.25 -16.06
C ASP A 53 31.55 -7.52 -15.69
N ALA A 54 32.31 -7.16 -16.72
CA ALA A 54 33.41 -6.21 -16.61
C ALA A 54 32.88 -4.79 -16.83
N VAL A 55 33.31 -3.85 -15.98
CA VAL A 55 32.98 -2.43 -16.08
C VAL A 55 34.17 -1.68 -16.68
N SER A 56 33.91 -0.89 -17.73
CA SER A 56 34.88 -0.02 -18.37
C SER A 56 35.23 1.18 -17.48
N ALA A 57 36.44 1.71 -17.60
CA ALA A 57 36.79 2.99 -16.97
C ALA A 57 35.98 4.19 -17.50
N ASN A 58 35.32 4.03 -18.66
CA ASN A 58 34.42 5.03 -19.25
C ASN A 58 32.96 4.88 -18.82
N ALA A 59 32.67 3.91 -17.94
CA ALA A 59 31.35 3.74 -17.34
C ALA A 59 31.33 4.45 -15.99
N GLU A 60 30.25 5.17 -15.68
CA GLU A 60 30.02 5.62 -14.31
C GLU A 60 29.74 4.38 -13.46
N ALA A 61 30.59 4.15 -12.45
CA ALA A 61 30.30 3.14 -11.45
C ALA A 61 29.03 3.56 -10.70
N ILE A 62 28.05 2.66 -10.60
CA ILE A 62 26.88 2.89 -9.75
C ILE A 62 27.37 2.96 -8.32
N ASN A 63 27.18 4.11 -7.66
CA ASN A 63 27.44 4.22 -6.25
C ASN A 63 26.39 3.38 -5.51
N LEU A 64 26.81 2.34 -4.80
CA LEU A 64 25.87 1.52 -4.04
C LEU A 64 25.07 2.34 -3.02
N SER A 65 25.60 3.47 -2.55
CA SER A 65 24.87 4.38 -1.66
C SER A 65 23.74 5.14 -2.35
N SER A 66 23.67 5.12 -3.70
CA SER A 66 22.55 5.70 -4.46
C SER A 66 21.47 4.67 -4.81
N VAL A 67 21.61 3.42 -4.35
CA VAL A 67 20.62 2.36 -4.55
C VAL A 67 19.88 2.13 -3.25
N THR A 68 18.55 2.25 -3.28
CA THR A 68 17.71 1.90 -2.12
C THR A 68 17.71 0.38 -1.94
N PRO A 69 18.26 -0.14 -0.83
CA PRO A 69 18.28 -1.58 -0.59
C PRO A 69 16.87 -2.11 -0.30
N PRO A 70 16.62 -3.42 -0.41
CA PRO A 70 15.40 -4.00 0.15
C PRO A 70 15.25 -3.63 1.63
N PRO A 71 14.05 -3.27 2.10
CA PRO A 71 13.80 -2.94 3.49
C PRO A 71 14.01 -4.19 4.36
N THR A 72 14.61 -4.00 5.53
CA THR A 72 14.71 -5.02 6.59
C THR A 72 13.50 -4.94 7.51
N GLU A 73 13.12 -6.07 8.12
CA GLU A 73 11.99 -6.10 9.06
C GLU A 73 12.23 -5.17 10.26
N LYS A 74 11.21 -4.38 10.61
CA LYS A 74 11.26 -3.36 11.67
C LYS A 74 10.00 -3.35 12.54
N ASP A 75 8.93 -4.02 12.09
CA ASP A 75 7.59 -3.91 12.66
C ASP A 75 7.05 -5.28 13.08
N GLY A 76 7.88 -6.19 13.58
CA GLY A 76 7.39 -7.48 14.06
C GLY A 76 8.42 -8.60 13.99
N GLY A 77 7.98 -9.77 13.56
CA GLY A 77 8.79 -10.98 13.47
C GLY A 77 9.67 -11.01 12.22
N ASN A 78 10.97 -11.23 12.39
CA ASN A 78 11.91 -11.37 11.28
C ASN A 78 11.48 -12.46 10.30
N SER A 79 11.54 -12.16 8.99
CA SER A 79 11.51 -13.18 7.95
C SER A 79 12.78 -14.04 7.98
N ALA A 80 12.75 -15.20 7.33
CA ALA A 80 13.94 -16.06 7.19
C ALA A 80 15.11 -15.37 6.47
N THR A 81 14.83 -14.31 5.70
CA THR A 81 15.84 -13.54 4.95
C THR A 81 16.30 -12.27 5.70
N GLY A 82 15.58 -11.87 6.75
CA GLY A 82 15.77 -10.59 7.44
C GLY A 82 15.13 -9.40 6.71
N PHE A 83 14.58 -9.58 5.51
CA PHE A 83 13.79 -8.56 4.83
C PHE A 83 12.44 -8.38 5.49
N ASP A 84 11.86 -7.19 5.31
CA ASP A 84 10.50 -6.88 5.74
C ASP A 84 9.52 -7.92 5.16
N ILE A 85 8.69 -8.48 6.03
CA ILE A 85 7.89 -9.66 5.73
C ILE A 85 6.76 -9.35 4.74
N VAL A 86 6.17 -8.14 4.83
CA VAL A 86 5.12 -7.69 3.90
C VAL A 86 5.74 -7.39 2.55
N TYR A 87 6.86 -6.67 2.50
CA TYR A 87 7.60 -6.43 1.26
C TYR A 87 8.04 -7.73 0.58
N GLN A 88 8.59 -8.68 1.33
CA GLN A 88 9.03 -9.97 0.78
C GLN A 88 7.85 -10.77 0.19
N TRP A 89 6.71 -10.76 0.87
CA TRP A 89 5.48 -11.37 0.36
C TRP A 89 5.01 -10.68 -0.92
N THR A 90 4.98 -9.34 -0.94
CA THR A 90 4.56 -8.54 -2.11
C THR A 90 5.41 -8.82 -3.34
N ILE A 91 6.74 -8.90 -3.21
CA ILE A 91 7.62 -9.26 -4.33
C ILE A 91 7.27 -10.64 -4.89
N SER A 92 6.95 -11.59 -4.02
CA SER A 92 6.54 -12.93 -4.43
C SER A 92 5.18 -12.90 -5.13
N ALA A 93 4.23 -12.12 -4.60
CA ALA A 93 2.91 -11.92 -5.18
C ALA A 93 2.96 -11.28 -6.58
N GLU A 94 3.77 -10.25 -6.77
CA GLU A 94 4.01 -9.60 -8.07
C GLU A 94 4.61 -10.60 -9.07
N ALA A 95 5.63 -11.35 -8.67
CA ALA A 95 6.28 -12.33 -9.54
C ALA A 95 5.35 -13.49 -9.96
N GLU A 96 4.56 -14.03 -9.03
CA GLU A 96 3.60 -15.09 -9.34
C GLU A 96 2.44 -14.57 -10.22
N SER A 97 1.97 -13.35 -9.96
CA SER A 97 0.92 -12.72 -10.77
C SER A 97 1.38 -12.41 -12.19
N GLU A 98 2.61 -11.89 -12.36
CA GLU A 98 3.20 -11.67 -13.68
C GLU A 98 3.36 -12.98 -14.46
N ARG A 99 3.83 -14.05 -13.79
CA ARG A 99 3.91 -15.40 -14.40
C ARG A 99 2.53 -15.93 -14.81
N ALA A 100 1.51 -15.70 -13.98
CA ALA A 100 0.15 -16.12 -14.27
C ALA A 100 -0.42 -15.39 -15.50
N ILE A 101 -0.25 -14.05 -15.57
CA ILE A 101 -0.63 -13.27 -16.77
C ILE A 101 0.13 -13.77 -18.00
N SER A 102 1.45 -13.94 -17.91
CA SER A 102 2.26 -14.42 -19.04
C SER A 102 1.83 -15.80 -19.52
N SER A 103 1.43 -16.68 -18.61
CA SER A 103 1.00 -18.05 -18.93
C SER A 103 -0.43 -18.09 -19.49
N GLY A 104 -1.31 -17.21 -19.02
CA GLY A 104 -2.70 -17.09 -19.49
C GLY A 104 -2.86 -16.26 -20.76
N ASN A 105 -1.82 -15.52 -21.18
CA ASN A 105 -1.88 -14.68 -22.37
C ASN A 105 -1.93 -15.50 -23.68
N THR A 106 -3.02 -15.37 -24.43
CA THR A 106 -3.19 -16.02 -25.73
C THR A 106 -3.69 -15.03 -26.78
N ILE A 107 -3.72 -15.44 -28.06
CA ILE A 107 -4.29 -14.62 -29.15
C ILE A 107 -5.78 -14.33 -28.92
N LEU A 108 -6.51 -15.25 -28.29
CA LEU A 108 -7.95 -15.11 -28.03
C LEU A 108 -8.23 -14.36 -26.72
N THR A 109 -7.24 -14.28 -25.83
CA THR A 109 -7.34 -13.69 -24.50
C THR A 109 -6.07 -12.89 -24.22
N PRO A 110 -5.93 -11.69 -24.85
CA PRO A 110 -4.72 -10.89 -24.77
C PRO A 110 -4.64 -10.14 -23.43
N VAL A 111 -4.10 -10.79 -22.40
CA VAL A 111 -4.02 -10.26 -21.03
C VAL A 111 -2.67 -9.59 -20.69
N ALA A 112 -1.65 -9.70 -21.55
CA ALA A 112 -0.33 -9.14 -21.28
C ALA A 112 -0.32 -7.62 -21.06
N ASN A 113 -1.28 -6.89 -21.61
CA ASN A 113 -1.37 -5.43 -21.43
C ASN A 113 -1.79 -5.01 -20.01
N TYR A 114 -2.30 -5.94 -19.19
CA TYR A 114 -2.79 -5.63 -17.85
C TYR A 114 -1.73 -5.86 -16.75
N VAL A 115 -0.48 -6.16 -17.10
CA VAL A 115 0.62 -6.27 -16.12
C VAL A 115 0.81 -4.96 -15.33
N GLY A 116 0.51 -3.80 -15.92
CA GLY A 116 0.54 -2.52 -15.18
C GLY A 116 -0.47 -2.42 -14.04
N PHE A 117 -1.50 -3.27 -14.01
CA PHE A 117 -2.56 -3.28 -12.98
C PHE A 117 -2.30 -4.27 -11.84
N LEU A 118 -1.15 -4.96 -11.84
CA LEU A 118 -0.79 -5.88 -10.77
C LEU A 118 -0.90 -5.29 -9.35
N PRO A 119 -0.48 -4.04 -9.07
CA PRO A 119 -0.68 -3.42 -7.76
C PRO A 119 -2.15 -3.45 -7.32
N ASP A 120 -3.07 -3.07 -8.22
CA ASP A 120 -4.50 -3.02 -7.94
C ASP A 120 -5.12 -4.41 -7.77
N PHE A 121 -4.67 -5.40 -8.55
CA PHE A 121 -5.13 -6.79 -8.41
C PHE A 121 -4.66 -7.40 -7.08
N ILE A 122 -3.40 -7.16 -6.69
CA ILE A 122 -2.83 -7.67 -5.44
C ILE A 122 -3.50 -7.01 -4.23
N LEU A 123 -3.62 -5.68 -4.21
CA LEU A 123 -4.34 -4.96 -3.16
C LEU A 123 -5.82 -5.40 -3.11
N GLY A 124 -6.42 -5.58 -4.28
CA GLY A 124 -7.79 -6.07 -4.45
C GLY A 124 -7.99 -7.43 -3.79
N TRP A 125 -7.04 -8.35 -3.97
CA TRP A 125 -7.06 -9.65 -3.32
C TRP A 125 -6.80 -9.55 -1.80
N LEU A 126 -5.83 -8.74 -1.38
CA LEU A 126 -5.44 -8.58 0.03
C LEU A 126 -6.58 -8.09 0.92
N ARG A 127 -7.42 -7.18 0.44
CA ARG A 127 -8.56 -6.66 1.23
C ARG A 127 -9.72 -7.65 1.34
N LYS A 128 -9.84 -8.63 0.42
CA LYS A 128 -11.03 -9.49 0.29
C LYS A 128 -11.43 -10.26 1.56
N PRO A 129 -10.49 -10.78 2.37
CA PRO A 129 -10.81 -11.52 3.58
C PRO A 129 -11.65 -10.75 4.61
N GLN A 130 -11.51 -9.42 4.68
CA GLN A 130 -12.19 -8.59 5.68
C GLN A 130 -13.16 -7.57 5.06
N TYR A 131 -12.80 -7.00 3.90
CA TYR A 131 -13.47 -5.84 3.31
C TYR A 131 -14.23 -6.16 2.01
N TRP A 132 -14.52 -7.43 1.71
CA TRP A 132 -15.25 -7.80 0.49
C TRP A 132 -16.30 -8.88 0.70
N ASN A 133 -15.97 -9.94 1.45
CA ASN A 133 -16.83 -11.12 1.56
C ASN A 133 -17.62 -11.14 2.89
N ALA A 134 -18.96 -11.01 2.78
CA ALA A 134 -19.97 -11.47 3.74
C ALA A 134 -20.10 -10.81 5.13
N SER A 135 -19.73 -9.53 5.29
CA SER A 135 -20.13 -8.72 6.45
C SER A 135 -21.28 -7.75 6.12
N ASN A 136 -21.94 -7.17 7.13
CA ASN A 136 -22.95 -6.12 6.95
C ASN A 136 -22.41 -4.85 6.24
N SER A 137 -21.09 -4.68 6.20
CA SER A 137 -20.38 -3.59 5.49
C SER A 137 -19.81 -4.01 4.13
N ALA A 138 -19.93 -5.28 3.72
CA ALA A 138 -19.37 -5.76 2.45
C ALA A 138 -19.91 -5.01 1.22
N ALA A 139 -21.22 -4.73 1.19
CA ALA A 139 -21.83 -3.96 0.10
C ALA A 139 -21.29 -2.53 0.03
N MET A 140 -20.94 -1.95 1.17
CA MET A 140 -20.39 -0.60 1.27
C MET A 140 -18.96 -0.57 0.73
N TRP A 141 -18.12 -1.53 1.11
CA TRP A 141 -16.75 -1.64 0.58
C TRP A 141 -16.71 -2.01 -0.91
N GLN A 142 -17.67 -2.80 -1.40
CA GLN A 142 -17.82 -3.08 -2.84
C GLN A 142 -18.18 -1.84 -3.67
N VAL A 143 -18.89 -0.88 -3.08
CA VAL A 143 -19.18 0.41 -3.71
C VAL A 143 -18.01 1.37 -3.57
N TYR A 144 -17.34 1.36 -2.43
CA TYR A 144 -16.26 2.29 -2.11
C TYR A 144 -14.96 1.97 -2.86
N THR A 145 -14.55 0.71 -2.95
CA THR A 145 -13.37 0.26 -3.70
C THR A 145 -13.79 -0.78 -4.73
N PRO A 146 -14.44 -0.37 -5.83
CA PRO A 146 -15.13 -1.32 -6.72
C PRO A 146 -14.17 -2.02 -7.71
N GLU A 147 -14.54 -3.22 -8.17
CA GLU A 147 -13.87 -3.90 -9.29
C GLU A 147 -14.65 -3.61 -10.58
N THR A 148 -14.61 -2.37 -11.10
CA THR A 148 -15.56 -1.88 -12.11
C THR A 148 -15.26 -2.22 -13.57
N SER A 149 -14.15 -2.91 -13.87
CA SER A 149 -13.76 -3.06 -15.27
C SER A 149 -14.79 -3.83 -16.09
N THR A 150 -15.20 -3.23 -17.21
CA THR A 150 -16.08 -3.88 -18.19
C THR A 150 -15.29 -4.63 -19.25
N ASP A 151 -13.96 -4.56 -19.22
CA ASP A 151 -13.09 -5.27 -20.15
C ASP A 151 -12.92 -6.72 -19.68
N ALA A 152 -13.41 -7.66 -20.50
CA ALA A 152 -13.32 -9.08 -20.21
C ALA A 152 -11.88 -9.57 -20.05
N ASN A 153 -10.92 -8.98 -20.77
CA ASN A 153 -9.51 -9.38 -20.64
C ASN A 153 -8.91 -8.85 -19.33
N GLU A 154 -9.33 -7.68 -18.84
CA GLU A 154 -8.89 -7.22 -17.53
C GLU A 154 -9.47 -8.09 -16.42
N THR A 155 -10.75 -8.47 -16.52
CA THR A 155 -11.39 -9.38 -15.57
C THR A 155 -10.68 -10.73 -15.54
N GLU A 156 -10.31 -11.27 -16.71
CA GLU A 156 -9.53 -12.50 -16.80
C GLU A 156 -8.12 -12.33 -16.19
N ALA A 157 -7.42 -11.24 -16.50
CA ALA A 157 -6.10 -10.95 -15.95
C ALA A 157 -6.12 -10.90 -14.43
N ARG A 158 -7.12 -10.22 -13.85
CA ARG A 158 -7.38 -10.19 -12.40
C ARG A 158 -7.60 -11.60 -11.85
N GLY A 159 -8.47 -12.39 -12.48
CA GLY A 159 -8.76 -13.77 -12.07
C GLY A 159 -7.53 -14.68 -12.07
N LEU A 160 -6.64 -14.53 -13.07
CA LEU A 160 -5.37 -15.25 -13.13
C LEU A 160 -4.45 -14.88 -11.96
N CYS A 161 -4.34 -13.59 -11.64
CA CYS A 161 -3.54 -13.12 -10.51
C CYS A 161 -4.10 -13.66 -9.19
N GLU A 162 -5.41 -13.50 -8.96
CA GLU A 162 -6.06 -13.99 -7.75
C GLU A 162 -5.89 -15.50 -7.55
N ALA A 163 -5.97 -16.28 -8.64
CA ALA A 163 -5.72 -17.71 -8.59
C ALA A 163 -4.27 -18.05 -8.19
N ALA A 164 -3.29 -17.27 -8.66
CA ALA A 164 -1.88 -17.44 -8.31
C ALA A 164 -1.59 -17.11 -6.83
N LEU A 165 -2.32 -16.13 -6.27
CA LEU A 165 -2.17 -15.71 -4.87
C LEU A 165 -2.73 -16.72 -3.86
N VAL A 166 -3.58 -17.68 -4.28
CA VAL A 166 -4.19 -18.72 -3.41
C VAL A 166 -3.21 -19.88 -3.10
N THR A 167 -1.90 -19.64 -3.15
CA THR A 167 -0.89 -20.68 -2.90
C THR A 167 -1.04 -21.28 -1.48
N PRO A 168 -1.20 -22.62 -1.33
CA PRO A 168 -1.32 -23.25 -0.02
C PRO A 168 -0.03 -23.12 0.81
N GLY A 169 -0.10 -22.50 1.99
CA GLY A 169 0.96 -22.53 3.02
C GLY A 169 1.58 -21.19 3.41
N THR A 170 1.32 -20.10 2.67
CA THR A 170 1.82 -18.75 3.01
C THR A 170 0.81 -17.67 2.57
N GLY A 171 -0.26 -17.50 3.35
CA GLY A 171 -1.11 -16.32 3.22
C GLY A 171 -0.31 -15.02 3.49
N PRO A 172 -0.91 -13.84 3.26
CA PRO A 172 -0.26 -12.59 3.60
C PRO A 172 0.10 -12.56 5.10
N PRO A 173 1.15 -11.84 5.51
CA PRO A 173 1.53 -11.75 6.91
C PRO A 173 0.36 -11.29 7.78
N THR A 174 0.18 -11.90 8.96
CA THR A 174 -0.85 -11.49 9.91
C THR A 174 -0.39 -10.28 10.73
N VAL A 175 -1.33 -9.63 11.41
CA VAL A 175 -1.04 -8.54 12.37
C VAL A 175 -0.05 -9.01 13.44
N ASP A 176 -0.26 -10.20 14.02
CA ASP A 176 0.66 -10.77 15.02
C ASP A 176 2.10 -10.93 14.52
N MET A 177 2.27 -11.11 13.21
CA MET A 177 3.58 -11.30 12.59
C MET A 177 4.27 -9.98 12.24
N SER A 178 3.51 -8.90 12.00
CA SER A 178 4.02 -7.71 11.31
C SER A 178 3.51 -6.37 11.85
N LEU A 179 2.77 -6.38 12.97
CA LEU A 179 2.03 -5.26 13.57
C LEU A 179 1.09 -4.51 12.61
N ARG A 180 0.96 -4.99 11.37
CA ARG A 180 0.25 -4.34 10.28
C ARG A 180 -1.03 -5.10 9.99
N ASP A 181 -2.14 -4.37 9.97
CA ASP A 181 -3.36 -4.88 9.36
C ASP A 181 -3.25 -4.76 7.84
N VAL A 182 -2.74 -5.83 7.21
CA VAL A 182 -2.49 -5.86 5.76
C VAL A 182 -3.79 -5.75 4.95
N PRO A 183 -4.90 -6.45 5.29
CA PRO A 183 -6.17 -6.22 4.61
C PRO A 183 -6.68 -4.78 4.72
N HIS A 184 -6.55 -4.14 5.89
CA HIS A 184 -6.94 -2.74 6.10
C HIS A 184 -6.08 -1.84 5.22
N MET A 185 -4.76 -1.97 5.30
CA MET A 185 -3.82 -1.18 4.49
C MET A 185 -4.15 -1.28 3.00
N ALA A 186 -4.51 -2.48 2.53
CA ALA A 186 -4.89 -2.69 1.14
C ALA A 186 -6.22 -1.99 0.77
N ALA A 187 -7.21 -2.02 1.65
CA ALA A 187 -8.47 -1.30 1.47
C ALA A 187 -8.26 0.23 1.45
N THR A 188 -7.45 0.76 2.38
CA THR A 188 -7.09 2.19 2.45
C THR A 188 -6.34 2.62 1.19
N CYS A 189 -5.33 1.85 0.78
CA CYS A 189 -4.52 2.12 -0.40
C CYS A 189 -5.37 2.16 -1.67
N LEU A 190 -6.27 1.17 -1.86
CA LEU A 190 -7.22 1.18 -2.98
C LEU A 190 -8.16 2.38 -2.93
N GLY A 191 -8.65 2.76 -1.75
CA GLY A 191 -9.47 3.95 -1.58
C GLY A 191 -8.78 5.20 -2.13
N TYR A 192 -7.52 5.43 -1.77
CA TYR A 192 -6.76 6.54 -2.32
C TYR A 192 -6.44 6.41 -3.81
N ARG A 193 -6.28 5.19 -4.34
CA ARG A 193 -6.05 4.97 -5.78
C ARG A 193 -7.30 5.22 -6.62
N ASP A 194 -8.47 4.83 -6.13
CA ASP A 194 -9.75 5.02 -6.82
C ASP A 194 -10.23 6.48 -6.75
N TRP A 195 -9.97 7.16 -5.63
CA TRP A 195 -10.54 8.47 -5.33
C TRP A 195 -9.54 9.63 -5.32
N GLY A 196 -8.25 9.33 -5.42
CA GLY A 196 -7.16 10.30 -5.43
C GLY A 196 -6.49 10.54 -4.08
N VAL A 197 -5.18 10.75 -4.12
CA VAL A 197 -4.31 11.05 -2.96
C VAL A 197 -4.19 12.55 -2.67
N ASP A 198 -4.38 13.40 -3.69
CA ASP A 198 -4.16 14.85 -3.62
C ASP A 198 -5.36 15.56 -2.99
N THR A 199 -5.41 15.51 -1.67
CA THR A 199 -6.38 16.25 -0.87
C THR A 199 -5.70 17.44 -0.20
N THR A 200 -6.34 18.61 -0.20
CA THR A 200 -5.83 19.76 0.55
C THR A 200 -5.67 19.37 2.02
N VAL A 201 -4.55 19.74 2.64
CA VAL A 201 -4.16 19.28 3.99
C VAL A 201 -5.23 19.45 5.08
N ASN A 202 -6.12 20.44 4.95
CA ASN A 202 -7.19 20.75 5.90
C ASN A 202 -8.60 20.34 5.45
N LYS A 203 -8.69 19.48 4.43
CA LYS A 203 -9.93 18.88 3.94
C LYS A 203 -9.78 17.37 3.94
N TYR A 204 -10.90 16.65 3.97
CA TYR A 204 -10.92 15.24 3.60
C TYR A 204 -11.31 15.09 2.12
N GLY A 205 -10.91 13.99 1.51
CA GLY A 205 -11.29 13.50 0.20
C GLY A 205 -11.90 12.11 0.32
N LEU A 206 -12.46 11.59 -0.78
CA LEU A 206 -13.07 10.26 -0.76
C LEU A 206 -12.05 9.17 -0.45
N GLY A 207 -10.76 9.33 -0.80
CA GLY A 207 -9.71 8.38 -0.43
C GLY A 207 -9.46 8.24 1.08
N ASP A 208 -9.75 9.29 1.87
CA ASP A 208 -9.57 9.25 3.33
C ASP A 208 -10.58 8.33 4.03
N LEU A 209 -11.73 8.06 3.39
CA LEU A 209 -12.80 7.24 3.96
C LEU A 209 -12.41 5.76 4.07
N GLY A 210 -11.39 5.31 3.34
CA GLY A 210 -10.89 3.94 3.42
C GLY A 210 -10.09 3.65 4.69
N GLY A 211 -9.82 4.67 5.51
CA GLY A 211 -8.99 4.58 6.70
C GLY A 211 -9.37 5.59 7.79
N TRP A 212 -8.41 6.39 8.25
CA TRP A 212 -8.46 7.26 9.44
C TRP A 212 -9.78 7.99 9.69
N ALA A 213 -10.44 8.47 8.62
CA ALA A 213 -11.67 9.23 8.74
C ALA A 213 -12.83 8.37 9.29
N LEU A 214 -12.95 7.13 8.82
CA LEU A 214 -13.98 6.20 9.29
C LEU A 214 -13.55 5.48 10.58
N ASP A 215 -12.27 5.26 10.82
CA ASP A 215 -11.79 4.69 12.07
C ASP A 215 -12.01 5.61 13.27
N LEU A 216 -11.83 6.92 13.09
CA LEU A 216 -12.19 7.92 14.11
C LEU A 216 -13.69 7.88 14.45
N LEU A 217 -14.54 7.60 13.47
CA LEU A 217 -15.97 7.38 13.70
C LEU A 217 -16.22 6.03 14.37
N GLN A 218 -15.46 5.00 14.03
CA GLN A 218 -15.58 3.67 14.61
C GLN A 218 -15.27 3.69 16.12
N ILE A 219 -14.15 4.28 16.54
CA ILE A 219 -13.82 4.41 17.97
C ILE A 219 -14.84 5.28 18.73
N TRP A 220 -15.38 6.33 18.10
CA TRP A 220 -16.52 7.07 18.66
C TRP A 220 -17.74 6.16 18.85
N GLY A 221 -17.95 5.26 17.90
CA GLY A 221 -18.95 4.22 17.97
C GLY A 221 -18.84 3.33 19.21
N PHE A 222 -17.61 2.89 19.53
CA PHE A 222 -17.33 2.11 20.74
C PHE A 222 -17.50 2.94 22.02
N TYR A 223 -17.05 4.19 22.02
CA TYR A 223 -17.22 5.12 23.15
C TYR A 223 -18.70 5.26 23.55
N THR A 224 -19.59 5.48 22.58
CA THR A 224 -21.03 5.67 22.84
C THR A 224 -21.73 4.39 23.33
N LYS A 225 -21.26 3.20 22.90
CA LYS A 225 -21.81 1.90 23.34
C LYS A 225 -21.45 1.53 24.77
N LYS A 226 -20.39 2.11 25.35
CA LYS A 226 -20.01 1.92 26.77
C LYS A 226 -20.57 3.01 27.71
N ASP A 227 -21.71 3.60 27.35
CA ASP A 227 -22.40 4.67 28.09
C ASP A 227 -21.62 5.99 28.28
N GLY A 228 -20.47 6.18 27.61
CA GLY A 228 -19.75 7.47 27.58
C GLY A 228 -19.38 8.03 28.96
N GLY A 229 -19.11 7.16 29.95
CA GLY A 229 -18.87 7.57 31.34
C GLY A 229 -17.56 8.33 31.58
N ALA A 230 -16.57 8.16 30.69
CA ALA A 230 -15.34 8.95 30.66
C ALA A 230 -15.52 10.18 29.75
N ASP A 231 -14.75 11.24 29.96
CA ASP A 231 -14.74 12.33 28.97
C ASP A 231 -14.12 11.85 27.64
N PRO A 232 -14.58 12.35 26.48
CA PRO A 232 -14.10 11.88 25.18
C PRO A 232 -12.59 12.00 24.99
N SER A 233 -11.94 13.01 25.58
CA SER A 233 -10.51 13.20 25.41
C SER A 233 -9.73 12.08 26.10
N SER A 234 -10.07 11.77 27.35
CA SER A 234 -9.44 10.69 28.11
C SER A 234 -9.67 9.34 27.42
N TRP A 235 -10.89 9.07 26.93
CA TRP A 235 -11.19 7.84 26.19
C TRP A 235 -10.32 7.69 24.95
N MET A 236 -10.20 8.74 24.13
CA MET A 236 -9.41 8.68 22.91
C MET A 236 -7.93 8.46 23.21
N VAL A 237 -7.38 9.12 24.23
CA VAL A 237 -5.98 8.94 24.65
C VAL A 237 -5.74 7.51 25.18
N GLU A 238 -6.73 6.90 25.83
CA GLU A 238 -6.60 5.54 26.38
C GLU A 238 -6.66 4.44 25.31
N HIS A 239 -7.27 4.70 24.15
CA HIS A 239 -7.59 3.64 23.18
C HIS A 239 -7.05 3.85 21.77
N VAL A 240 -6.86 5.09 21.30
CA VAL A 240 -6.31 5.35 19.96
C VAL A 240 -4.87 4.87 19.87
N GLY A 241 -4.59 4.05 18.85
CA GLY A 241 -3.23 3.65 18.53
C GLY A 241 -2.59 2.70 19.54
N ILE A 242 -3.39 2.08 20.41
CA ILE A 242 -2.90 1.11 21.39
C ILE A 242 -2.79 -0.28 20.77
N VAL A 243 -1.67 -0.96 21.02
CA VAL A 243 -1.41 -2.32 20.52
C VAL A 243 -2.40 -3.31 21.13
N ASN A 244 -3.01 -4.14 20.27
CA ASN A 244 -4.01 -5.15 20.64
C ASN A 244 -5.26 -4.61 21.35
N ASP A 245 -5.54 -3.30 21.23
CA ASP A 245 -6.80 -2.76 21.72
C ASP A 245 -7.97 -3.21 20.83
N SER A 246 -9.16 -3.27 21.43
CA SER A 246 -10.39 -3.73 20.78
C SER A 246 -11.48 -2.66 20.74
N GLN A 247 -11.15 -1.39 21.03
CA GLN A 247 -12.10 -0.29 20.99
C GLN A 247 -12.18 0.42 19.64
N GLY A 248 -11.73 -0.24 18.57
CA GLY A 248 -12.05 0.13 17.18
C GLY A 248 -11.07 1.05 16.46
N PHE A 249 -9.96 1.47 17.09
CA PHE A 249 -8.86 2.13 16.38
C PHE A 249 -7.47 1.82 16.98
N PRO A 250 -7.07 0.53 17.04
CA PRO A 250 -5.78 0.09 17.57
C PRO A 250 -4.57 0.55 16.73
N TYR A 251 -3.36 0.33 17.24
CA TYR A 251 -2.10 0.65 16.55
C TYR A 251 -2.02 0.13 15.12
N ALA A 252 -2.45 -1.12 14.89
CA ALA A 252 -2.35 -1.78 13.59
C ALA A 252 -3.19 -1.07 12.52
N ASP A 253 -4.35 -0.52 12.90
CA ASP A 253 -5.23 0.25 12.01
C ASP A 253 -4.64 1.64 11.75
N VAL A 254 -4.12 2.33 12.77
CA VAL A 254 -3.41 3.62 12.57
C VAL A 254 -2.21 3.47 11.63
N LEU A 255 -1.46 2.36 11.75
CA LEU A 255 -0.36 2.06 10.85
C LEU A 255 -0.85 1.71 9.44
N ALA A 256 -1.93 0.94 9.33
CA ALA A 256 -2.55 0.59 8.05
C ALA A 256 -3.04 1.83 7.28
N ASP A 257 -3.61 2.81 7.99
CA ASP A 257 -4.01 4.11 7.44
C ASP A 257 -2.84 4.88 6.85
N ALA A 258 -1.78 5.01 7.65
CA ALA A 258 -0.58 5.73 7.26
C ALA A 258 0.10 5.05 6.07
N ASP A 259 0.27 3.72 6.14
CA ASP A 259 0.89 2.94 5.06
C ASP A 259 0.03 2.97 3.79
N GLY A 260 -1.29 2.84 3.91
CA GLY A 260 -2.21 2.91 2.77
C GLY A 260 -2.11 4.24 2.03
N TRP A 261 -2.07 5.36 2.74
CA TRP A 261 -1.86 6.67 2.12
C TRP A 261 -0.46 6.83 1.52
N LEU A 262 0.59 6.49 2.28
CA LEU A 262 1.98 6.66 1.85
C LEU A 262 2.30 5.82 0.60
N LEU A 263 1.79 4.59 0.53
CA LEU A 263 1.96 3.71 -0.62
C LEU A 263 1.20 4.25 -1.82
N ALA A 264 -0.08 4.61 -1.67
CA ALA A 264 -0.87 5.19 -2.76
C ALA A 264 -0.22 6.49 -3.29
N HIS A 265 0.24 7.36 -2.39
CA HIS A 265 0.91 8.61 -2.76
C HIS A 265 2.21 8.36 -3.53
N THR A 266 3.04 7.42 -3.05
CA THR A 266 4.30 7.05 -3.71
C THR A 266 4.08 6.37 -5.07
N MET A 267 2.98 5.65 -5.25
CA MET A 267 2.62 4.99 -6.51
C MET A 267 1.94 5.91 -7.53
N SER A 268 1.51 7.11 -7.16
CA SER A 268 0.59 7.95 -7.96
C SER A 268 1.06 8.24 -9.40
N GLU A 269 2.38 8.30 -9.64
CA GLU A 269 2.97 8.50 -10.97
C GLU A 269 3.57 7.23 -11.58
N ASN A 270 3.53 6.10 -10.86
CA ASN A 270 4.15 4.84 -11.29
C ASN A 270 3.12 3.87 -11.85
N THR A 271 3.17 3.65 -13.17
CA THR A 271 2.28 2.71 -13.89
C THR A 271 2.88 1.31 -14.04
N SER A 272 4.00 1.01 -13.37
CA SER A 272 4.64 -0.29 -13.41
C SER A 272 3.82 -1.35 -12.67
N GLY A 273 3.86 -2.60 -13.15
CA GLY A 273 3.34 -3.75 -12.41
C GLY A 273 4.06 -4.00 -11.07
N LEU A 274 5.23 -3.40 -10.88
CA LEU A 274 6.04 -3.46 -9.65
C LEU A 274 5.87 -2.23 -8.76
N ALA A 275 4.91 -1.34 -9.06
CA ALA A 275 4.79 -0.06 -8.36
C ALA A 275 4.56 -0.23 -6.85
N LEU A 276 3.90 -1.32 -6.42
CA LEU A 276 3.62 -1.57 -5.01
C LEU A 276 4.90 -1.94 -4.25
N SER A 277 5.68 -2.90 -4.74
CA SER A 277 6.95 -3.23 -4.09
C SER A 277 7.98 -2.12 -4.20
N ASP A 278 8.02 -1.35 -5.30
CA ASP A 278 8.86 -0.15 -5.43
C ASP A 278 8.50 0.90 -4.37
N ALA A 279 7.20 1.15 -4.16
CA ALA A 279 6.72 2.04 -3.11
C ALA A 279 7.13 1.53 -1.73
N MET A 280 6.86 0.25 -1.41
CA MET A 280 7.26 -0.38 -0.16
C MET A 280 8.78 -0.32 0.06
N ARG A 281 9.59 -0.47 -1.00
CA ARG A 281 11.05 -0.39 -0.93
C ARG A 281 11.53 0.95 -0.39
N SER A 282 10.83 2.04 -0.70
CA SER A 282 11.14 3.37 -0.19
C SER A 282 10.51 3.64 1.18
N VAL A 283 9.23 3.30 1.35
CA VAL A 283 8.42 3.61 2.53
C VAL A 283 8.88 2.78 3.75
N TYR A 284 9.14 1.49 3.59
CA TYR A 284 9.53 0.58 4.68
C TYR A 284 11.02 0.65 5.05
N GLN A 285 11.74 1.67 4.53
CA GLN A 285 13.02 2.08 5.13
C GLN A 285 12.83 2.68 6.52
N GLN A 286 11.62 3.12 6.86
CA GLN A 286 11.24 3.59 8.19
C GLN A 286 10.51 2.49 8.97
N ASN A 287 10.59 2.50 10.31
CA ASN A 287 9.69 1.69 11.15
C ASN A 287 8.29 2.31 11.21
N GLY A 288 7.32 1.58 11.76
CA GLY A 288 5.91 1.95 11.76
C GLY A 288 5.64 3.32 12.40
N ASP A 289 6.23 3.59 13.56
CA ASP A 289 6.13 4.89 14.23
C ASP A 289 6.58 6.05 13.32
N ALA A 290 7.74 5.90 12.68
CA ALA A 290 8.24 6.94 11.77
C ALA A 290 7.35 7.12 10.54
N ARG A 291 6.71 6.05 10.04
CA ARG A 291 5.75 6.13 8.94
C ARG A 291 4.46 6.82 9.35
N ILE A 292 3.93 6.54 10.54
CA ILE A 292 2.78 7.26 11.11
C ILE A 292 3.08 8.75 11.24
N SER A 293 4.25 9.12 11.77
CA SER A 293 4.66 10.53 11.84
C SER A 293 4.84 11.17 10.47
N ARG A 294 5.38 10.44 9.50
CA ARG A 294 5.52 10.89 8.11
C ARG A 294 4.15 11.15 7.47
N PHE A 295 3.19 10.26 7.67
CA PHE A 295 1.81 10.47 7.22
C PHE A 295 1.23 11.75 7.81
N TYR A 296 1.37 11.98 9.12
CA TYR A 296 0.90 13.23 9.74
C TYR A 296 1.55 14.48 9.13
N GLN A 297 2.85 14.41 8.85
CA GLN A 297 3.59 15.50 8.21
C GLN A 297 3.10 15.76 6.78
N GLU A 298 3.02 14.73 5.94
CA GLU A 298 2.75 14.90 4.51
C GLU A 298 1.26 15.13 4.23
N ARG A 299 0.36 14.43 4.92
CA ARG A 299 -1.11 14.53 4.72
C ARG A 299 -1.71 15.77 5.38
N PHE A 300 -1.22 16.16 6.56
CA PHE A 300 -1.83 17.21 7.39
C PHE A 300 -0.89 18.38 7.67
N GLY A 301 0.36 18.36 7.20
CA GLY A 301 1.33 19.42 7.48
C GLY A 301 1.74 19.48 8.96
N SER A 302 1.70 18.34 9.66
CA SER A 302 1.95 18.26 11.11
C SER A 302 1.06 19.18 11.95
N SER A 303 -0.19 19.41 11.52
CA SER A 303 -1.13 20.33 12.18
C SER A 303 -2.41 19.64 12.64
N ALA A 304 -2.67 19.68 13.94
CA ALA A 304 -3.90 19.18 14.55
C ALA A 304 -5.12 20.01 14.09
N ASP A 305 -4.92 21.29 13.77
CA ASP A 305 -5.97 22.14 13.24
C ASP A 305 -6.35 21.74 11.81
N ASN A 306 -5.38 21.32 11.00
CA ASN A 306 -5.65 20.81 9.65
C ASN A 306 -6.43 19.48 9.73
N LEU A 307 -6.02 18.57 10.60
CA LEU A 307 -6.72 17.29 10.80
C LEU A 307 -8.15 17.51 11.31
N SER A 308 -8.32 18.35 12.34
CA SER A 308 -9.65 18.71 12.86
C SER A 308 -10.54 19.35 11.79
N ALA A 309 -9.99 20.27 10.99
CA ALA A 309 -10.72 20.89 9.89
C ALA A 309 -11.10 19.88 8.78
N ALA A 310 -10.27 18.86 8.53
CA ALA A 310 -10.58 17.79 7.61
C ALA A 310 -11.67 16.85 8.14
N TYR A 311 -11.68 16.56 9.46
CA TYR A 311 -12.57 15.60 10.09
C TYR A 311 -13.99 16.13 10.34
N GLN A 312 -14.11 17.36 10.86
CA GLN A 312 -15.39 17.93 11.28
C GLN A 312 -16.51 17.94 10.22
N PRO A 313 -16.24 18.16 8.92
CA PRO A 313 -17.28 18.11 7.89
C PRO A 313 -18.02 16.76 7.81
N LEU A 314 -17.38 15.64 8.15
CA LEU A 314 -18.00 14.31 8.12
C LEU A 314 -19.20 14.17 9.08
N MET A 315 -19.30 15.05 10.08
CA MET A 315 -20.41 15.06 11.03
C MET A 315 -21.72 15.53 10.39
N ASP A 316 -21.63 16.33 9.33
CA ASP A 316 -22.78 16.82 8.57
C ASP A 316 -23.18 15.84 7.44
N GLY A 317 -22.35 14.81 7.21
CA GLY A 317 -22.48 13.84 6.13
C GLY A 317 -21.28 13.85 5.19
N ILE A 318 -21.28 12.92 4.23
CA ILE A 318 -20.26 12.82 3.20
C ILE A 318 -20.75 13.61 1.98
N ASP A 319 -20.32 14.87 1.91
CA ASP A 319 -20.58 15.78 0.80
C ASP A 319 -19.26 16.14 0.12
N VAL A 320 -19.03 15.65 -1.11
CA VAL A 320 -17.76 15.86 -1.82
C VAL A 320 -17.99 16.53 -3.18
N GLY A 321 -17.75 17.85 -3.24
CA GLY A 321 -17.74 18.60 -4.49
C GLY A 321 -19.07 18.54 -5.26
N PRO A 322 -19.08 18.40 -6.60
CA PRO A 322 -20.32 18.37 -7.39
C PRO A 322 -21.13 17.08 -7.20
N ILE A 323 -20.60 16.08 -6.48
CA ILE A 323 -21.31 14.83 -6.17
C ILE A 323 -21.99 15.00 -4.82
N THR A 324 -23.15 15.65 -4.84
CA THR A 324 -24.09 15.62 -3.71
C THR A 324 -24.77 14.26 -3.66
N ASN A 325 -24.93 13.66 -2.48
CA ASN A 325 -25.54 12.35 -2.30
C ASN A 325 -24.75 11.21 -2.95
N PHE A 326 -23.48 11.03 -2.57
CA PHE A 326 -22.89 9.68 -2.68
C PHE A 326 -23.90 8.68 -2.10
N PRO A 327 -24.16 7.51 -2.70
CA PRO A 327 -25.26 6.62 -2.31
C PRO A 327 -25.25 6.14 -0.85
N LEU A 328 -24.29 6.62 -0.05
CA LEU A 328 -24.10 6.34 1.36
C LEU A 328 -23.97 7.62 2.24
N SER A 329 -24.37 8.81 1.77
CA SER A 329 -23.94 10.12 2.32
C SER A 329 -24.09 10.32 3.83
N MET A 330 -25.13 9.77 4.48
CA MET A 330 -25.23 9.74 5.96
C MET A 330 -25.17 8.33 6.55
N ASP A 331 -25.49 7.30 5.78
CA ASP A 331 -25.49 5.93 6.28
C ASP A 331 -24.08 5.37 6.43
N LEU A 332 -23.12 5.83 5.62
CA LEU A 332 -21.71 5.40 5.72
C LEU A 332 -21.05 5.84 7.03
N PRO A 333 -21.05 7.14 7.41
CA PRO A 333 -20.47 7.56 8.69
C PRO A 333 -21.10 6.86 9.89
N LYS A 334 -22.42 6.61 9.83
CA LYS A 334 -23.16 5.95 10.90
C LYS A 334 -22.91 4.45 10.97
N LEU A 335 -22.76 3.79 9.83
CA LEU A 335 -22.37 2.38 9.74
C LEU A 335 -20.93 2.19 10.24
N ALA A 336 -20.02 3.10 9.89
CA ALA A 336 -18.64 3.11 10.40
C ALA A 336 -18.61 3.30 11.92
N ALA A 337 -19.43 4.19 12.46
CA ALA A 337 -19.61 4.33 13.91
C ALA A 337 -20.34 3.13 14.58
N GLY A 338 -20.62 2.06 13.83
CA GLY A 338 -21.16 0.83 14.36
C GLY A 338 -22.68 0.82 14.53
N GLY A 339 -23.40 1.70 13.82
CA GLY A 339 -24.82 1.55 13.55
C GLY A 339 -25.08 0.38 12.59
N GLU A 340 -26.23 -0.28 12.69
CA GLU A 340 -26.56 -1.38 11.79
C GLU A 340 -27.30 -0.88 10.54
N SER A 341 -27.10 -1.57 9.41
CA SER A 341 -27.81 -1.28 8.17
C SER A 341 -29.33 -1.31 8.38
N GLY A 342 -30.02 -0.22 8.06
CA GLY A 342 -31.46 -0.07 8.27
C GLY A 342 -31.89 0.46 9.64
N THR A 343 -30.97 0.66 10.61
CA THR A 343 -31.24 1.27 11.93
C THR A 343 -30.36 2.48 12.26
N THR A 344 -29.55 2.94 11.29
CA THR A 344 -28.65 4.11 11.38
C THR A 344 -29.35 5.42 11.77
N SER A 345 -30.67 5.51 11.65
CA SER A 345 -31.44 6.75 11.96
C SER A 345 -31.18 7.28 13.38
N ASN A 346 -30.83 6.43 14.35
CA ASN A 346 -30.64 6.80 15.75
C ASN A 346 -29.19 6.71 16.28
N PHE A 347 -28.19 6.46 15.43
CA PHE A 347 -26.79 6.40 15.90
C PHE A 347 -26.28 7.80 16.30
N PRO A 348 -25.79 8.02 17.53
CA PRO A 348 -25.36 9.33 17.98
C PRO A 348 -23.99 9.71 17.39
N MET A 349 -23.99 10.53 16.35
CA MET A 349 -22.76 11.12 15.78
C MET A 349 -22.13 12.11 16.77
N PRO A 350 -20.79 12.30 16.73
CA PRO A 350 -20.15 13.34 17.52
C PRO A 350 -20.68 14.72 17.10
N THR A 351 -20.87 15.62 18.07
CA THR A 351 -20.96 17.06 17.76
C THR A 351 -19.63 17.55 17.18
N LYS A 352 -19.61 18.68 16.46
CA LYS A 352 -18.35 19.26 15.93
C LYS A 352 -17.30 19.52 17.01
N ALA A 353 -17.72 19.89 18.22
CA ALA A 353 -16.82 20.06 19.35
C ALA A 353 -16.22 18.71 19.83
N GLN A 354 -17.02 17.64 19.85
CA GLN A 354 -16.51 16.29 20.17
C GLN A 354 -15.61 15.76 19.05
N ALA A 355 -15.95 16.01 17.78
CA ALA A 355 -15.13 15.66 16.64
C ALA A 355 -13.76 16.37 16.70
N ASP A 356 -13.71 17.66 17.08
CA ASP A 356 -12.45 18.37 17.32
C ASP A 356 -11.61 17.71 18.42
N ILE A 357 -12.24 17.29 19.53
CA ILE A 357 -11.55 16.56 20.61
C ILE A 357 -10.95 15.24 20.09
N CYS A 358 -11.74 14.42 19.38
CA CYS A 358 -11.29 13.16 18.81
C CYS A 358 -10.14 13.36 17.81
N ALA A 359 -10.28 14.32 16.90
CA ALA A 359 -9.26 14.67 15.92
C ALA A 359 -7.95 15.12 16.59
N ARG A 360 -8.02 15.94 17.63
CA ARG A 360 -6.83 16.41 18.36
C ARG A 360 -6.15 15.30 19.16
N ALA A 361 -6.92 14.38 19.75
CA ALA A 361 -6.36 13.22 20.43
C ALA A 361 -5.60 12.32 19.45
N TYR A 362 -6.19 12.04 18.28
CA TYR A 362 -5.51 11.29 17.22
C TYR A 362 -4.29 12.02 16.68
N ALA A 363 -4.39 13.34 16.41
CA ALA A 363 -3.25 14.16 16.00
C ALA A 363 -2.09 14.11 17.01
N ALA A 364 -2.40 14.10 18.32
CA ALA A 364 -1.39 13.97 19.37
C ALA A 364 -0.69 12.60 19.33
N PHE A 365 -1.45 11.52 19.09
CA PHE A 365 -0.89 10.18 18.92
C PHE A 365 0.01 10.11 17.67
N ILE A 366 -0.48 10.46 16.48
CA ILE A 366 0.31 10.33 15.24
C ILE A 366 1.50 11.30 15.15
N ALA A 367 1.50 12.37 15.95
CA ALA A 367 2.67 13.23 16.12
C ALA A 367 3.78 12.58 16.96
N ASN A 368 3.43 11.68 17.88
CA ASN A 368 4.36 10.97 18.76
C ASN A 368 3.92 9.50 18.95
N PRO A 369 3.90 8.72 17.85
CA PRO A 369 3.43 7.34 17.88
C PRO A 369 4.39 6.48 18.70
N HIS A 370 3.82 5.46 19.32
CA HIS A 370 4.54 4.52 20.17
C HIS A 370 3.77 3.20 20.22
N HIS A 371 4.50 2.08 20.13
CA HIS A 371 3.98 0.72 20.26
C HIS A 371 4.82 -0.14 21.20
#